data_AF-A0A6A4UVK2-F1
#
_entry.id   AF-A0A6A4UVK2-F1
#
_cell.length_a   1.000
_cell.length_b   1.000
_cell.length_c   1.000
_cell.angle_alpha   90.00
_cell.angle_beta   90.00
_cell.angle_gamma   90.00
#
_symmetry.space_group_name_H-M   'P 1'
#
loop_
_entity.id
_entity.type
_entity.pdbx_description
1 polymer ?
#
loop_
_entity_poly.entity_id
_entity_poly.type
_entity_poly.pdbx_seq_one_letter_code
_entity_poly.pdbx_strand_id
1 'polypeptide(L)'
;MHYGGFAFTNNGFPTLVTNDIVNSGLIGNRNGLSHRDKQLANLMYLCDAICSSPPTCANGGYVDSSCTCVCPPGTSGATCQIVTGTYYEAPCGDQDITTESNITSPDYPSIYAPGLHCVWIVTAPEGMQVRIEFGTFKMFGRSGGKCPFDWVTVHTDSDSIPDYVNCGTELQDKNITSSDGRLALEFHSYGGGSFPANQTGFTATVTFV
;
A
#
# COMPACT_ATOMS: atom_id res chain seq x y z
N MET A 1 -0.54 14.74 -1.41
CA MET A 1 0.76 15.02 -0.76
C MET A 1 1.89 14.75 -1.75
N HIS A 2 2.96 15.56 -1.80
CA HIS A 2 4.08 15.37 -2.75
C HIS A 2 5.15 14.34 -2.27
N TYR A 3 5.05 13.89 -1.02
CA TYR A 3 6.02 12.98 -0.42
C TYR A 3 5.32 11.68 0.00
N GLY A 4 6.02 10.55 -0.14
CA GLY A 4 5.52 9.24 0.31
C GLY A 4 5.64 9.04 1.82
N GLY A 5 5.11 7.92 2.32
CA GLY A 5 4.99 7.62 3.75
C GLY A 5 6.30 7.65 4.57
N PHE A 6 7.44 7.38 3.93
CA PHE A 6 8.76 7.34 4.56
C PHE A 6 9.55 8.66 4.43
N ALA A 7 8.96 9.72 3.88
CA ALA A 7 9.65 10.99 3.74
C ALA A 7 10.03 11.56 5.12
N PHE A 8 11.22 12.17 5.21
CA PHE A 8 11.72 12.81 6.43
C PHE A 8 11.92 11.89 7.65
N THR A 9 11.79 10.57 7.49
CA THR A 9 12.11 9.61 8.56
C THR A 9 13.59 9.64 8.93
N ASN A 10 13.93 9.51 10.20
CA ASN A 10 15.30 9.35 10.69
C ASN A 10 15.53 8.01 11.42
N ASN A 11 14.48 7.25 11.68
CA ASN A 11 14.51 5.97 12.40
C ASN A 11 14.14 4.77 11.51
N GLY A 12 13.81 5.00 10.23
CA GLY A 12 13.44 3.93 9.29
C GLY A 12 11.97 3.54 9.32
N PHE A 13 11.15 4.17 10.17
CA PHE A 13 9.70 3.99 10.21
C PHE A 13 9.00 5.08 9.40
N PRO A 14 7.76 4.84 8.90
CA PRO A 14 6.99 5.85 8.19
C PRO A 14 6.65 7.04 9.09
N THR A 15 6.60 8.23 8.51
CA THR A 15 6.16 9.49 9.15
C THR A 15 4.71 9.84 8.81
N LEU A 16 4.17 9.22 7.76
CA LEU A 16 2.78 9.32 7.34
C LEU A 16 2.26 7.91 7.06
N VAL A 17 1.12 7.60 7.66
CA VAL A 17 0.44 6.31 7.51
C VAL A 17 -1.05 6.55 7.27
N THR A 18 -1.71 5.61 6.62
CA THR A 18 -3.17 5.59 6.52
C THR A 18 -3.76 4.89 7.73
N ASN A 19 -4.98 5.27 8.10
CA ASN A 19 -5.72 4.52 9.13
C ASN A 19 -6.04 3.09 8.67
N ASP A 20 -6.22 2.92 7.36
CA ASP A 20 -6.45 1.63 6.70
C ASP A 20 -5.24 1.29 5.84
N ILE A 21 -4.56 0.19 6.18
CA ILE A 21 -3.34 -0.27 5.50
C ILE A 21 -3.56 -0.57 4.02
N VAL A 22 -4.76 -0.97 3.61
CA VAL A 22 -5.09 -1.23 2.19
C VAL A 22 -4.92 0.05 1.34
N ASN A 23 -5.06 1.21 1.98
CA ASN A 23 -4.93 2.52 1.33
C ASN A 23 -3.50 3.11 1.42
N SER A 24 -2.52 2.41 1.99
CA SER A 24 -1.17 2.97 2.19
C SER A 24 -0.47 3.34 0.86
N GLY A 25 -0.76 2.61 -0.22
CA GLY A 25 -0.30 2.91 -1.58
C GLY A 25 -0.83 4.24 -2.15
N LEU A 26 -1.85 4.85 -1.51
CA LEU A 26 -2.40 6.15 -1.89
C LEU A 26 -1.58 7.34 -1.33
N ILE A 27 -0.64 7.08 -0.42
CA ILE A 27 0.17 8.12 0.21
C ILE A 27 1.17 8.68 -0.81
N GLY A 28 0.83 9.83 -1.37
CA GLY A 28 1.69 10.83 -2.01
C GLY A 28 2.81 10.33 -2.95
N ASN A 29 2.75 10.73 -4.22
CA ASN A 29 3.84 10.50 -5.17
C ASN A 29 4.63 11.79 -5.46
N ARG A 30 5.89 11.66 -5.88
CA ARG A 30 6.76 12.80 -6.25
C ARG A 30 6.34 13.50 -7.55
N ASN A 31 5.37 12.97 -8.28
CA ASN A 31 4.99 13.46 -9.61
C ASN A 31 3.89 14.54 -9.54
N GLY A 32 3.26 14.73 -8.37
CA GLY A 32 2.30 15.81 -8.14
C GLY A 32 1.20 15.43 -7.14
N LEU A 33 0.19 16.28 -7.05
CA LEU A 33 -1.01 15.99 -6.26
C LEU A 33 -1.81 14.87 -6.93
N SER A 34 -2.25 13.90 -6.13
CA SER A 34 -3.22 12.90 -6.59
C SER A 34 -4.54 13.58 -6.97
N HIS A 35 -5.39 12.91 -7.75
CA HIS A 35 -6.73 13.36 -8.07
C HIS A 35 -7.54 13.63 -6.78
N ARG A 36 -7.41 12.77 -5.76
CA ARG A 36 -8.07 12.97 -4.46
C ARG A 36 -7.54 14.19 -3.73
N ASP A 37 -6.23 14.45 -3.74
CA ASP A 37 -5.67 15.68 -3.17
C ASP A 37 -6.23 16.93 -3.86
N LYS A 38 -6.32 16.90 -5.21
CA LYS A 38 -6.90 18.00 -5.99
C LYS A 38 -8.40 18.16 -5.70
N GLN A 39 -9.13 17.06 -5.58
CA GLN A 39 -10.55 17.06 -5.20
C GLN A 39 -10.77 17.69 -3.82
N LEU A 40 -9.93 17.32 -2.83
CA LEU A 40 -10.00 17.90 -1.49
C LEU A 40 -9.68 19.40 -1.52
N ALA A 41 -8.64 19.82 -2.24
CA ALA A 41 -8.35 21.24 -2.42
C ALA A 41 -9.51 21.97 -3.11
N ASN A 42 -10.09 21.37 -4.16
CA ASN A 42 -11.23 21.92 -4.89
C ASN A 42 -12.44 22.16 -3.97
N LEU A 43 -12.71 21.21 -3.07
CA LEU A 43 -13.76 21.33 -2.06
C LEU A 43 -13.43 22.42 -1.04
N MET A 44 -12.20 22.46 -0.53
CA MET A 44 -11.77 23.45 0.48
C MET A 44 -11.84 24.89 -0.04
N TYR A 45 -11.52 25.10 -1.32
CA TYR A 45 -11.53 26.41 -1.96
C TYR A 45 -12.85 26.76 -2.67
N LEU A 46 -13.86 25.86 -2.61
CA LEU A 46 -15.18 26.06 -3.21
C LEU A 46 -15.09 26.42 -4.71
N CYS A 47 -14.24 25.72 -5.45
CA CYS A 47 -13.94 26.05 -6.84
C CYS A 47 -15.16 25.98 -7.78
N ASP A 48 -16.20 25.21 -7.39
CA ASP A 48 -17.45 25.06 -8.13
C ASP A 48 -18.48 26.16 -7.82
N ALA A 49 -18.23 27.02 -6.81
CA ALA A 49 -19.17 28.06 -6.39
C ALA A 49 -19.47 29.11 -7.48
N ILE A 50 -18.59 29.22 -8.49
CA ILE A 50 -18.80 30.12 -9.63
C ILE A 50 -19.75 29.55 -10.68
N CYS A 51 -20.10 28.26 -10.58
CA CYS A 51 -20.90 27.56 -11.56
C CYS A 51 -22.39 27.72 -11.30
N SER A 52 -23.12 28.27 -12.27
CA SER A 52 -24.57 28.46 -12.16
C SER A 52 -25.37 27.15 -12.11
N SER A 53 -24.83 26.09 -12.74
CA SER A 53 -25.45 24.76 -12.80
C SER A 53 -24.37 23.68 -12.93
N PRO A 54 -23.66 23.35 -11.85
CA PRO A 54 -22.59 22.36 -11.88
C PRO A 54 -23.14 20.96 -12.21
N PRO A 55 -22.51 20.19 -13.12
CA PRO A 55 -22.92 18.83 -13.42
C PRO A 55 -22.63 17.89 -12.25
N THR A 56 -23.35 16.77 -12.15
CA THR A 56 -23.02 15.71 -11.19
C THR A 56 -22.00 14.77 -11.80
N CYS A 57 -20.82 14.65 -11.17
CA CYS A 57 -19.76 13.76 -11.62
C CYS A 57 -19.88 12.39 -10.93
N ALA A 58 -19.71 11.31 -11.70
CA ALA A 58 -19.73 9.93 -11.22
C ALA A 58 -18.32 9.45 -10.83
N ASN A 59 -18.24 8.26 -10.21
CA ASN A 59 -17.01 7.49 -10.00
C ASN A 59 -15.84 8.26 -9.35
N GLY A 60 -16.13 9.20 -8.45
CA GLY A 60 -15.10 10.00 -7.76
C GLY A 60 -14.60 11.22 -8.56
N GLY A 61 -15.27 11.59 -9.65
CA GLY A 61 -15.08 12.88 -10.31
C GLY A 61 -15.60 14.05 -9.46
N TYR A 62 -15.11 15.26 -9.76
CA TYR A 62 -15.57 16.51 -9.14
C TYR A 62 -15.64 17.64 -10.16
N VAL A 63 -16.46 18.65 -9.89
CA VAL A 63 -16.55 19.85 -10.73
C VAL A 63 -15.48 20.84 -10.30
N ASP A 64 -14.67 21.31 -11.24
CA ASP A 64 -13.69 22.37 -10.96
C ASP A 64 -14.20 23.76 -11.40
N SER A 65 -13.34 24.78 -11.31
CA SER A 65 -13.67 26.15 -11.71
C SER A 65 -13.94 26.32 -13.21
N SER A 66 -13.74 25.30 -14.05
CA SER A 66 -14.19 25.32 -15.45
C SER A 66 -15.66 24.92 -15.62
N CYS A 67 -16.34 24.55 -14.52
CA CYS A 67 -17.70 24.02 -14.50
C CYS A 67 -17.87 22.73 -15.30
N THR A 68 -16.79 21.95 -15.42
CA THR A 68 -16.79 20.62 -16.03
C THR A 68 -16.29 19.58 -15.04
N CYS A 69 -16.63 18.31 -15.28
CA CYS A 69 -16.14 17.22 -14.44
C CYS A 69 -14.67 16.93 -14.72
N VAL A 70 -13.85 17.00 -13.68
CA VAL A 70 -12.50 16.44 -13.65
C VAL A 70 -12.62 14.98 -13.22
N CYS A 71 -12.19 14.08 -14.09
CA CYS A 71 -12.33 12.64 -13.88
C CYS A 71 -11.07 12.01 -13.29
N PRO A 72 -11.20 11.11 -12.30
CA PRO A 72 -10.06 10.34 -11.84
C PRO A 72 -9.51 9.47 -12.99
N PRO A 73 -8.19 9.25 -13.05
CA PRO A 73 -7.61 8.29 -13.98
C PRO A 73 -8.32 6.92 -13.90
N GLY A 74 -8.45 6.25 -15.04
CA GLY A 74 -9.30 5.06 -15.16
C GLY A 74 -10.78 5.37 -15.38
N THR A 75 -11.17 6.64 -15.44
CA THR A 75 -12.54 7.04 -15.83
C THR A 75 -12.53 8.12 -16.92
N SER A 76 -13.62 8.21 -17.69
CA SER A 76 -13.77 9.16 -18.78
C SER A 76 -15.24 9.51 -19.07
N GLY A 77 -15.47 10.40 -20.03
CA GLY A 77 -16.79 10.93 -20.38
C GLY A 77 -17.09 12.25 -19.67
N ALA A 78 -18.14 12.94 -20.13
CA ALA A 78 -18.50 14.29 -19.65
C ALA A 78 -18.85 14.36 -18.16
N THR A 79 -19.29 13.24 -17.57
CA THR A 79 -19.63 13.12 -16.15
C THR A 79 -18.83 12.01 -15.47
N CYS A 80 -17.68 11.60 -16.04
CA CYS A 80 -16.86 10.49 -15.53
C CYS A 80 -17.60 9.15 -15.45
N GLN A 81 -18.62 8.97 -16.29
CA GLN A 81 -19.51 7.82 -16.26
C GLN A 81 -18.90 6.56 -16.86
N ILE A 82 -17.87 6.70 -17.70
CA ILE A 82 -17.22 5.58 -18.38
C ILE A 82 -16.06 5.12 -17.51
N VAL A 83 -16.07 3.87 -17.07
CA VAL A 83 -14.97 3.26 -16.32
C VAL A 83 -14.10 2.46 -17.29
N THR A 84 -12.84 2.85 -17.42
CA THR A 84 -11.83 2.20 -18.29
C THR A 84 -10.76 1.46 -17.49
N GLY A 85 -10.72 1.64 -16.17
CA GLY A 85 -9.79 1.01 -15.26
C GLY A 85 -10.01 1.51 -13.83
N THR A 86 -9.26 0.97 -12.87
CA THR A 86 -9.28 1.50 -11.51
C THR A 86 -8.29 2.64 -11.38
N TYR A 87 -8.69 3.70 -10.67
CA TYR A 87 -7.81 4.84 -10.42
C TYR A 87 -6.59 4.46 -9.58
N TYR A 88 -6.78 3.49 -8.69
CA TYR A 88 -5.73 2.86 -7.90
C TYR A 88 -5.81 1.36 -8.13
N GLU A 89 -4.68 0.73 -8.37
CA GLU A 89 -4.61 -0.72 -8.31
C GLU A 89 -4.81 -1.14 -6.85
N ALA A 90 -5.74 -2.06 -6.61
CA ALA A 90 -5.86 -2.66 -5.29
C ALA A 90 -4.53 -3.36 -4.97
N PRO A 91 -4.09 -3.36 -3.69
CA PRO A 91 -2.87 -4.04 -3.35
C PRO A 91 -2.93 -5.51 -3.78
N CYS A 92 -1.83 -6.02 -4.32
CA CYS A 92 -1.67 -7.45 -4.56
C CYS A 92 -1.74 -8.20 -3.21
N GLY A 93 -2.33 -9.39 -3.16
CA GLY A 93 -2.43 -10.14 -1.91
C GLY A 93 -3.83 -10.14 -1.29
N ASP A 94 -3.99 -11.04 -0.33
CA ASP A 94 -5.28 -11.45 0.22
C ASP A 94 -5.55 -10.74 1.55
N GLN A 95 -6.60 -9.94 1.56
CA GLN A 95 -6.98 -9.08 2.68
C GLN A 95 -7.98 -9.77 3.63
N ASP A 96 -8.30 -11.05 3.41
CA ASP A 96 -9.25 -11.82 4.24
C ASP A 96 -8.76 -13.27 4.50
N ILE A 97 -7.54 -13.41 5.03
CA ILE A 97 -6.98 -14.71 5.38
C ILE A 97 -7.50 -15.12 6.77
N THR A 98 -8.33 -16.16 6.80
CA THR A 98 -8.92 -16.70 8.04
C THR A 98 -8.48 -18.14 8.35
N THR A 99 -7.55 -18.68 7.55
CA THR A 99 -7.01 -20.04 7.70
C THR A 99 -5.49 -20.04 7.62
N GLU A 100 -4.87 -20.99 8.32
CA GLU A 100 -3.44 -21.28 8.18
C GLU A 100 -3.08 -21.53 6.71
N SER A 101 -2.04 -20.86 6.24
CA SER A 101 -1.68 -20.83 4.83
C SER A 101 -0.26 -20.34 4.62
N ASN A 102 0.23 -20.43 3.37
CA ASN A 102 1.51 -19.84 3.00
C ASN A 102 1.26 -18.54 2.23
N ILE A 103 1.98 -17.49 2.60
CA ILE A 103 2.04 -16.21 1.90
C ILE A 103 3.37 -16.13 1.16
N THR A 104 3.35 -15.74 -0.10
CA THR A 104 4.57 -15.49 -0.87
C THR A 104 4.48 -14.15 -1.57
N SER A 105 5.63 -13.50 -1.78
CA SER A 105 5.71 -12.39 -2.72
C SER A 105 5.23 -12.84 -4.12
N PRO A 106 4.61 -11.95 -4.91
CA PRO A 106 4.23 -12.27 -6.29
C PRO A 106 5.40 -12.86 -7.08
N ASP A 107 5.08 -13.82 -7.95
CA ASP A 107 5.99 -14.54 -8.85
C ASP A 107 7.04 -15.46 -8.19
N TYR A 108 7.08 -15.56 -6.85
CA TYR A 108 7.96 -16.51 -6.15
C TYR A 108 7.80 -17.95 -6.71
N PRO A 109 8.89 -18.71 -6.98
CA PRO A 109 10.30 -18.45 -6.63
C PRO A 109 11.07 -17.57 -7.62
N SER A 110 10.40 -16.98 -8.60
CA SER A 110 11.00 -16.03 -9.54
C SER A 110 11.21 -14.67 -8.87
N ILE A 111 11.88 -13.77 -9.58
CA ILE A 111 12.06 -12.38 -9.15
C ILE A 111 10.71 -11.66 -9.24
N TYR A 112 10.34 -10.94 -8.18
CA TYR A 112 9.11 -10.16 -8.14
C TYR A 112 9.16 -8.97 -9.11
N ALA A 113 8.00 -8.56 -9.65
CA ALA A 113 7.91 -7.37 -10.49
C ALA A 113 8.24 -6.07 -9.73
N PRO A 114 8.74 -5.03 -10.40
CA PRO A 114 8.92 -3.71 -9.79
C PRO A 114 7.58 -2.99 -9.58
N GLY A 115 7.52 -2.12 -8.56
CA GLY A 115 6.36 -1.26 -8.31
C GLY A 115 5.15 -1.98 -7.70
N LEU A 116 5.36 -3.14 -7.09
CA LEU A 116 4.31 -3.87 -6.38
C LEU A 116 3.98 -3.17 -5.07
N HIS A 117 2.69 -3.12 -4.77
CA HIS A 117 2.16 -2.80 -3.46
C HIS A 117 1.23 -3.94 -3.08
N CYS A 118 1.64 -4.76 -2.11
CA CYS A 118 0.88 -5.90 -1.68
C CYS A 118 0.51 -5.80 -0.20
N VAL A 119 -0.69 -6.24 0.17
CA VAL A 119 -1.19 -6.25 1.54
C VAL A 119 -1.87 -7.59 1.80
N TRP A 120 -1.46 -8.26 2.86
CA TRP A 120 -2.13 -9.43 3.41
C TRP A 120 -2.64 -9.14 4.81
N ILE A 121 -3.86 -9.54 5.09
CA ILE A 121 -4.48 -9.37 6.40
C ILE A 121 -4.94 -10.75 6.87
N VAL A 122 -4.39 -11.15 8.02
CA VAL A 122 -4.68 -12.43 8.65
C VAL A 122 -5.47 -12.19 9.92
N THR A 123 -6.58 -12.92 10.07
CA THR A 123 -7.40 -12.92 11.28
C THR A 123 -7.50 -14.34 11.82
N ALA A 124 -6.96 -14.57 13.02
CA ALA A 124 -7.07 -15.82 13.75
C ALA A 124 -8.48 -16.02 14.32
N PRO A 125 -8.87 -17.27 14.59
CA PRO A 125 -10.06 -17.58 15.37
C PRO A 125 -10.06 -16.92 16.75
N GLU A 126 -11.24 -16.75 17.33
CA GLU A 126 -11.40 -16.15 18.65
C GLU A 126 -10.55 -16.88 19.72
N GLY A 127 -9.77 -16.10 20.47
CA GLY A 127 -8.90 -16.60 21.55
C GLY A 127 -7.54 -17.13 21.09
N MET A 128 -7.22 -17.07 19.80
CA MET A 128 -5.91 -17.44 19.24
C MET A 128 -5.15 -16.22 18.74
N GLN A 129 -3.84 -16.36 18.58
CA GLN A 129 -2.97 -15.37 17.95
C GLN A 129 -2.49 -15.85 16.58
N VAL A 130 -2.18 -14.92 15.69
CA VAL A 130 -1.52 -15.21 14.42
C VAL A 130 -0.02 -15.31 14.65
N ARG A 131 0.60 -16.41 14.23
CA ARG A 131 2.06 -16.52 14.11
C ARG A 131 2.44 -16.64 12.64
N ILE A 132 3.32 -15.74 12.20
CA ILE A 132 3.94 -15.76 10.87
C ILE A 132 5.41 -16.18 10.99
N GLU A 133 5.83 -17.17 10.21
CA GLU A 133 7.20 -17.66 10.14
C GLU A 133 7.77 -17.43 8.73
N PHE A 134 8.82 -16.64 8.63
CA PHE A 134 9.46 -16.32 7.36
C PHE A 134 10.49 -17.38 7.01
N GLY A 135 10.30 -18.01 5.84
CA GLY A 135 11.29 -18.86 5.20
C GLY A 135 12.27 -18.01 4.41
N THR A 136 12.23 -18.10 3.08
CA THR A 136 13.03 -17.22 2.20
C THR A 136 12.68 -15.76 2.43
N PHE A 137 13.68 -14.88 2.56
CA PHE A 137 13.51 -13.44 2.59
C PHE A 137 14.71 -12.77 1.90
N LYS A 138 14.54 -12.36 0.64
CA LYS A 138 15.60 -11.84 -0.24
C LYS A 138 15.09 -10.68 -1.10
N MET A 139 15.39 -9.47 -0.67
CA MET A 139 15.07 -8.22 -1.38
C MET A 139 16.24 -7.23 -1.29
N PHE A 140 16.09 -6.01 -1.81
CA PHE A 140 17.15 -5.00 -1.68
C PHE A 140 17.43 -4.68 -0.19
N GLY A 141 18.71 -4.57 0.18
CA GLY A 141 19.14 -4.40 1.57
C GLY A 141 19.06 -2.97 2.11
N ARG A 142 19.27 -2.86 3.43
CA ARG A 142 19.28 -1.58 4.14
C ARG A 142 20.41 -0.66 3.65
N SER A 143 20.13 0.62 3.48
CA SER A 143 21.12 1.66 3.19
C SER A 143 20.83 2.90 4.01
N GLY A 144 21.87 3.47 4.65
CA GLY A 144 21.71 4.61 5.56
C GLY A 144 20.74 4.35 6.73
N GLY A 145 20.68 3.11 7.21
CA GLY A 145 19.77 2.70 8.30
C GLY A 145 18.30 2.54 7.89
N LYS A 146 17.96 2.61 6.59
CA LYS A 146 16.58 2.53 6.06
C LYS A 146 16.46 1.48 4.97
N CYS A 147 15.24 1.12 4.61
CA CYS A 147 14.93 0.25 3.47
C CYS A 147 14.44 1.10 2.28
N PRO A 148 15.33 1.73 1.49
CA PRO A 148 14.94 2.76 0.53
C PRO A 148 14.34 2.25 -0.78
N PHE A 149 14.41 0.94 -1.06
CA PHE A 149 13.94 0.37 -2.32
C PHE A 149 12.77 -0.58 -2.06
N ASP A 150 13.06 -1.71 -1.46
CA ASP A 150 12.07 -2.73 -1.14
C ASP A 150 11.94 -2.84 0.38
N TRP A 151 10.74 -3.11 0.85
CA TRP A 151 10.52 -3.38 2.26
C TRP A 151 9.27 -4.23 2.47
N VAL A 152 9.27 -4.92 3.60
CA VAL A 152 8.11 -5.55 4.20
C VAL A 152 7.85 -4.88 5.54
N THR A 153 6.61 -4.44 5.76
CA THR A 153 6.14 -4.03 7.09
C THR A 153 5.27 -5.10 7.71
N VAL A 154 5.43 -5.32 9.02
CA VAL A 154 4.60 -6.25 9.80
C VAL A 154 3.92 -5.45 10.90
N HIS A 155 2.62 -5.68 11.03
CA HIS A 155 1.73 -5.02 11.98
C HIS A 155 1.10 -6.11 12.86
N THR A 156 1.40 -6.10 14.15
CA THR A 156 0.96 -7.10 15.13
C THR A 156 -0.20 -6.64 16.00
N ASP A 157 -0.45 -5.32 16.02
CA ASP A 157 -1.39 -4.69 16.97
C ASP A 157 -2.37 -3.73 16.27
N SER A 158 -1.89 -2.95 15.30
CA SER A 158 -2.70 -1.97 14.57
C SER A 158 -2.31 -1.93 13.11
N ASP A 159 -3.29 -1.78 12.21
CA ASP A 159 -3.04 -1.67 10.77
C ASP A 159 -2.28 -0.37 10.39
N SER A 160 -2.22 0.61 11.29
CA SER A 160 -1.74 1.95 10.95
C SER A 160 -0.22 2.10 11.13
N ILE A 161 0.31 1.64 12.28
CA ILE A 161 1.71 1.84 12.64
C ILE A 161 2.41 0.49 12.57
N PRO A 162 3.39 0.32 11.66
CA PRO A 162 4.13 -0.93 11.57
C PRO A 162 5.04 -1.12 12.79
N ASP A 163 5.02 -2.32 13.36
CA ASP A 163 5.93 -2.76 14.42
C ASP A 163 7.32 -3.08 13.86
N TYR A 164 7.35 -3.55 12.62
CA TYR A 164 8.57 -3.96 11.93
C TYR A 164 8.63 -3.34 10.53
N VAL A 165 9.82 -2.87 10.15
CA VAL A 165 10.14 -2.40 8.79
C VAL A 165 11.45 -3.05 8.36
N ASN A 166 11.36 -4.05 7.47
CA ASN A 166 12.46 -4.92 7.14
C ASN A 166 12.71 -5.04 5.64
N CYS A 167 13.96 -5.29 5.30
CA CYS A 167 14.40 -5.51 3.92
C CYS A 167 15.65 -6.40 3.88
N GLY A 168 16.25 -6.60 2.71
CA GLY A 168 17.39 -7.49 2.55
C GLY A 168 17.05 -8.94 2.93
N THR A 169 17.68 -9.41 4.00
CA THR A 169 17.51 -10.75 4.60
C THR A 169 17.10 -10.68 6.08
N GLU A 170 16.56 -9.53 6.53
CA GLU A 170 16.37 -9.25 7.96
C GLU A 170 15.33 -10.14 8.66
N LEU A 171 14.31 -10.62 7.92
CA LEU A 171 13.29 -11.53 8.44
C LEU A 171 13.55 -13.01 8.11
N GLN A 172 14.67 -13.35 7.46
CA GLN A 172 15.01 -14.75 7.15
C GLN A 172 15.03 -15.59 8.44
N ASP A 173 14.28 -16.70 8.44
CA ASP A 173 14.15 -17.64 9.55
C ASP A 173 13.67 -16.99 10.87
N LYS A 174 12.88 -15.92 10.77
CA LYS A 174 12.25 -15.23 11.91
C LYS A 174 10.78 -15.61 12.02
N ASN A 175 10.29 -15.65 13.24
CA ASN A 175 8.86 -15.71 13.53
C ASN A 175 8.41 -14.46 14.28
N ILE A 176 7.20 -14.02 13.99
CA ILE A 176 6.51 -12.90 14.64
C ILE A 176 5.12 -13.40 15.02
N THR A 177 4.67 -13.07 16.22
CA THR A 177 3.32 -13.41 16.71
C THR A 177 2.58 -12.10 16.97
N SER A 178 1.32 -12.02 16.56
CA SER A 178 0.45 -10.87 16.85
C SER A 178 0.24 -10.70 18.35
N SER A 179 -0.05 -9.49 18.80
CA SER A 179 -0.45 -9.28 20.20
C SER A 179 -1.87 -9.77 20.45
N ASP A 180 -2.73 -9.72 19.43
CA ASP A 180 -4.10 -10.19 19.42
C ASP A 180 -4.34 -11.25 18.34
N GLY A 181 -5.56 -11.36 17.82
CA GLY A 181 -5.91 -12.28 16.72
C GLY A 181 -5.68 -11.72 15.31
N ARG A 182 -5.01 -10.58 15.12
CA ARG A 182 -4.86 -9.95 13.80
C ARG A 182 -3.38 -9.66 13.48
N LEU A 183 -2.99 -9.93 12.25
CA LEU A 183 -1.67 -9.57 11.73
C LEU A 183 -1.79 -9.06 10.29
N ALA A 184 -1.19 -7.90 10.00
CA ALA A 184 -1.11 -7.39 8.64
C ALA A 184 0.35 -7.38 8.15
N LEU A 185 0.52 -7.74 6.88
CA LEU A 185 1.79 -7.77 6.18
C LEU A 185 1.67 -6.89 4.94
N GLU A 186 2.56 -5.92 4.78
CA GLU A 186 2.62 -5.10 3.57
C GLU A 186 3.98 -5.28 2.90
N PHE A 187 3.98 -5.56 1.60
CA PHE A 187 5.18 -5.63 0.78
C PHE A 187 5.15 -4.52 -0.26
N HIS A 188 6.26 -3.79 -0.37
CA HIS A 188 6.44 -2.78 -1.40
C HIS A 188 7.74 -3.04 -2.16
N SER A 189 7.68 -3.08 -3.50
CA SER A 189 8.86 -3.14 -4.36
C SER A 189 9.08 -1.83 -5.09
N TYR A 190 10.35 -1.44 -5.24
CA TYR A 190 10.67 -0.18 -5.91
C TYR A 190 10.30 -0.21 -7.39
N GLY A 191 9.66 0.86 -7.89
CA GLY A 191 9.10 0.92 -9.24
C GLY A 191 10.07 1.24 -10.39
N GLY A 192 11.37 1.40 -10.15
CA GLY A 192 12.31 1.87 -11.19
C GLY A 192 13.71 1.25 -11.20
N GLY A 193 14.35 1.23 -12.37
CA GLY A 193 15.74 0.78 -12.51
C GLY A 193 15.91 -0.75 -12.58
N SER A 194 17.10 -1.18 -12.99
CA SER A 194 17.48 -2.58 -13.10
C SER A 194 17.99 -3.09 -11.76
N PHE A 195 17.27 -4.02 -11.14
CA PHE A 195 17.68 -4.64 -9.88
C PHE A 195 18.56 -5.87 -10.08
N PRO A 196 19.43 -6.21 -9.11
CA PRO A 196 20.21 -7.43 -9.17
C PRO A 196 19.29 -8.67 -9.22
N ALA A 197 19.66 -9.63 -10.05
CA ALA A 197 18.83 -10.79 -10.43
C ALA A 197 18.61 -11.84 -9.30
N ASN A 198 18.83 -11.48 -8.04
CA ASN A 198 18.79 -12.40 -6.90
C ASN A 198 17.71 -12.04 -5.85
N GLN A 199 16.82 -11.11 -6.18
CA GLN A 199 15.72 -10.68 -5.32
C GLN A 199 14.47 -11.52 -5.58
N THR A 200 14.40 -12.71 -4.97
CA THR A 200 13.25 -13.62 -5.13
C THR A 200 12.07 -13.26 -4.25
N GLY A 201 12.21 -12.26 -3.36
CA GLY A 201 11.15 -11.83 -2.45
C GLY A 201 11.09 -12.71 -1.21
N PHE A 202 9.89 -13.12 -0.79
CA PHE A 202 9.72 -13.85 0.46
C PHE A 202 8.71 -14.99 0.41
N THR A 203 8.86 -15.92 1.36
CA THR A 203 7.88 -16.93 1.74
C THR A 203 7.62 -16.82 3.22
N ALA A 204 6.35 -16.92 3.63
CA ALA A 204 5.95 -16.93 5.02
C ALA A 204 4.86 -17.97 5.25
N THR A 205 4.94 -18.67 6.37
CA THR A 205 3.94 -19.64 6.82
C THR A 205 3.12 -19.02 7.94
N VAL A 206 1.80 -19.08 7.82
CA VAL A 206 0.85 -18.56 8.81
C VAL A 206 0.29 -19.74 9.61
N THR A 207 0.33 -19.61 10.93
CA THR A 207 -0.23 -20.57 11.89
C THR A 207 -1.01 -19.84 12.99
N PHE A 208 -1.93 -20.54 13.65
CA PHE A 208 -2.67 -20.00 14.81
C PHE A 208 -2.20 -20.68 16.10
N VAL A 209 -1.92 -19.88 17.12
CA VAL A 209 -1.28 -20.33 18.37
C VAL A 209 -2.00 -19.86 19.62
#